data_AF-A0A815Z9I6-F1
#
_entry.id   AF-A0A815Z9I6-F1
#
_cell.length_a   1.000
_cell.length_b   1.000
_cell.length_c   1.000
_cell.angle_alpha   90.00
_cell.angle_beta   90.00
_cell.angle_gamma   90.00
#
_symmetry.space_group_name_H-M   'P 1'
#
loop_
_entity.id
_entity.type
_entity.pdbx_description
1 polymer ?
#
loop_
_entity_poly.entity_id
_entity_poly.type
_entity_poly.pdbx_seq_one_letter_code
_entity_poly.pdbx_strand_id
1 'polypeptide(L)' 'CTPTPCLNGGTCIPNGIGGFTCQCPPGFSGQRCEDRDPCGSQPCMNGGTCRATNGNTGFQCICP' A
#
# COMPACT_ATOMS: atom_id res chain seq x y z
N CYS A 1 -8.29 16.53 -3.45
CA CYS A 1 -7.74 16.15 -2.14
C CYS A 1 -8.53 16.73 -0.95
N THR A 2 -9.70 17.34 -1.18
CA THR A 2 -10.57 17.90 -0.14
C THR A 2 -12.00 17.40 -0.40
N PRO A 3 -12.60 16.64 0.53
CA PRO A 3 -12.01 16.10 1.78
C PRO A 3 -10.85 15.13 1.49
N THR A 4 -9.98 14.89 2.48
CA THR A 4 -8.82 13.97 2.35
C THR A 4 -9.31 12.58 1.96
N PRO A 5 -9.13 12.15 0.69
CA PRO A 5 -9.70 10.89 0.23
C PRO A 5 -8.86 9.70 0.68
N CYS A 6 -7.56 9.90 0.90
CA CYS A 6 -6.61 8.87 1.32
C CYS A 6 -6.75 8.55 2.80
N LEU A 7 -6.71 7.27 3.14
CA LEU A 7 -6.81 6.69 4.47
C LEU A 7 -5.42 6.26 4.98
N ASN A 8 -5.36 5.84 6.25
CA ASN A 8 -4.16 5.26 6.88
C ASN A 8 -2.86 6.07 6.72
N GLY A 9 -2.97 7.41 6.64
CA GLY A 9 -1.81 8.29 6.46
C GLY A 9 -1.34 8.44 5.01
N GLY A 10 -2.13 8.01 4.03
CA GLY A 10 -1.87 8.22 2.61
C GLY A 10 -1.77 9.70 2.24
N THR A 11 -0.77 10.04 1.42
CA THR A 11 -0.58 11.39 0.90
C THR A 11 -1.42 11.58 -0.36
N CYS A 12 -2.33 12.55 -0.35
CA CYS A 12 -3.16 12.82 -1.52
C CYS A 12 -2.42 13.69 -2.53
N ILE A 13 -2.28 13.18 -3.75
CA ILE A 13 -1.67 13.86 -4.89
C ILE A 13 -2.78 14.21 -5.90
N PRO A 14 -3.09 15.49 -6.13
CA PRO A 14 -4.07 15.89 -7.14
C PRO A 14 -3.50 15.66 -8.55
N ASN A 15 -4.24 14.94 -9.39
CA ASN A 15 -3.84 14.55 -10.76
C ASN A 15 -4.81 15.12 -11.80
N GLY A 16 -4.85 16.45 -11.90
CA GLY A 16 -5.72 17.18 -12.83
C GLY A 16 -7.10 17.53 -12.26
N ILE A 17 -8.02 17.90 -13.15
CA ILE A 17 -9.35 18.40 -12.77
C ILE A 17 -10.24 17.21 -12.37
N GLY A 18 -10.43 17.03 -11.06
CA GLY A 18 -11.26 15.95 -10.48
C GLY A 18 -10.52 14.63 -10.23
N GLY A 19 -9.29 14.50 -10.73
CA GLY A 19 -8.43 13.34 -10.48
C GLY A 19 -7.63 13.46 -9.19
N PHE A 20 -7.49 12.35 -8.47
CA PHE A 20 -6.57 12.24 -7.34
C PHE A 20 -5.91 10.87 -7.36
N THR A 21 -4.72 10.80 -6.77
CA THR A 21 -4.02 9.55 -6.50
C THR A 21 -3.51 9.61 -5.08
N CYS A 22 -3.66 8.50 -4.36
CA CYS A 22 -3.14 8.37 -3.01
C CYS A 22 -1.79 7.68 -3.06
N GLN A 23 -0.76 8.36 -2.56
CA GLN A 23 0.52 7.72 -2.27
C GLN A 23 0.42 7.07 -0.90
N CYS A 24 0.35 5.75 -0.88
CA CYS A 24 0.17 4.98 0.34
C CYS A 24 1.49 4.81 1.10
N PRO A 25 1.45 4.90 2.44
CA PRO A 25 2.61 4.56 3.24
C PRO A 25 2.89 3.05 3.16
N PRO A 26 4.13 2.64 3.47
CA PRO A 26 4.50 1.23 3.55
C PRO A 26 3.54 0.47 4.47
N GLY A 27 3.01 -0.66 4.01
CA GLY A 27 2.05 -1.45 4.78
C GLY A 27 0.60 -1.28 4.33
N PHE A 28 0.32 -0.40 3.35
CA PHE A 28 -1.02 -0.15 2.81
C PHE A 28 -1.02 -0.07 1.29
N SER A 29 -2.14 -0.43 0.68
CA SER A 29 -2.40 -0.32 -0.75
C SER A 29 -3.87 0.00 -1.02
N GLY A 30 -4.26 0.03 -2.30
CA GLY A 30 -5.61 0.42 -2.72
C GLY A 30 -5.66 1.86 -3.20
N GLN A 31 -6.77 2.24 -3.84
CA GLN A 31 -6.93 3.57 -4.46
C GLN A 31 -6.91 4.69 -3.41
N ARG A 32 -7.32 4.37 -2.19
CA ARG A 32 -7.40 5.28 -1.05
C ARG A 32 -6.51 4.81 0.10
N CYS A 33 -5.61 3.84 -0.10
CA CYS A 33 -4.83 3.24 0.98
C CYS A 33 -5.71 2.58 2.06
N GLU A 34 -6.87 2.05 1.64
CA GLU A 34 -7.84 1.37 2.48
C GLU A 34 -7.42 -0.05 2.83
N ASP A 35 -6.65 -0.69 1.95
CA ASP A 35 -6.23 -2.07 2.10
C ASP A 35 -4.91 -2.13 2.85
N ARG A 36 -4.79 -3.08 3.76
CA ARG A 36 -3.50 -3.42 4.34
C ARG A 36 -2.68 -4.13 3.26
N ASP A 37 -1.40 -3.82 3.14
CA ASP A 37 -0.47 -4.55 2.29
C ASP A 37 0.79 -4.88 3.10
N PRO A 38 0.85 -6.08 3.70
CA PRO A 38 1.99 -6.47 4.51
C PRO A 38 3.27 -6.64 3.68
N CYS A 39 3.17 -6.70 2.35
CA CYS A 39 4.32 -6.71 1.45
C CYS A 39 4.78 -5.31 1.01
N GLY A 40 3.93 -4.27 1.18
CA GLY A 40 4.23 -2.90 0.78
C GLY A 40 5.42 -2.30 1.54
N SER A 41 5.71 -2.80 2.75
CA SER A 41 6.91 -2.45 3.52
C SER A 41 8.18 -3.19 3.11
N GLN A 42 8.11 -4.01 2.06
CA GLN A 42 9.22 -4.85 1.60
C GLN A 42 9.91 -5.60 2.74
N PRO A 43 9.15 -6.37 3.56
CA PRO A 43 9.71 -7.03 4.74
C PRO A 43 10.70 -8.16 4.39
N CYS A 44 10.72 -8.61 3.15
CA CYS A 44 11.58 -9.70 2.70
C CYS A 44 12.95 -9.16 2.29
N MET A 45 13.97 -9.56 3.07
CA MET A 45 15.36 -9.19 2.81
C MET A 45 16.01 -10.12 1.77
N ASN A 46 17.21 -9.73 1.30
CA ASN A 46 18.04 -10.53 0.38
C ASN A 46 17.37 -10.88 -0.96
N GLY A 47 16.47 -10.02 -1.45
CA GLY A 47 15.77 -10.23 -2.72
C GLY A 47 14.67 -11.30 -2.65
N GLY A 48 14.24 -11.70 -1.46
CA GLY A 48 13.10 -12.62 -1.30
C GLY A 48 11.81 -12.02 -1.86
N THR A 49 11.00 -12.86 -2.51
CA THR A 49 9.70 -12.46 -3.04
C THR A 49 8.67 -12.45 -1.90
N CYS A 50 8.06 -11.30 -1.64
CA CYS A 50 6.99 -11.20 -0.67
C CYS A 50 5.65 -11.64 -1.27
N ARG A 51 4.94 -12.52 -0.57
CA ARG A 51 3.58 -12.93 -0.90
C ARG A 51 2.65 -12.68 0.26
N ALA A 52 1.64 -11.85 0.07
CA ALA A 52 0.60 -11.65 1.07
C ALA A 52 -0.20 -12.95 1.28
N THR A 53 -0.52 -13.26 2.53
CA THR A 53 -1.28 -14.45 2.94
C THR A 53 -2.50 -14.05 3.76
N ASN A 54 -3.50 -14.93 3.82
CA ASN A 54 -4.71 -14.73 4.63
C ASN A 54 -5.41 -13.38 4.38
N GLY A 55 -5.58 -12.98 3.11
CA GLY A 55 -6.25 -11.71 2.76
C GLY A 55 -5.53 -10.47 3.30
N ASN A 56 -4.21 -10.40 3.11
CA ASN A 56 -3.35 -9.30 3.55
C ASN A 56 -3.25 -9.09 5.08
N THR A 57 -3.57 -10.13 5.86
CA THR A 57 -3.32 -10.12 7.32
C THR A 57 -1.93 -10.64 7.68
N GLY A 58 -1.29 -11.40 6.79
CA GLY A 58 0.08 -11.89 6.93
C GLY A 58 0.88 -11.77 5.64
N PHE A 59 2.18 -12.03 5.73
CA PHE A 59 3.06 -12.13 4.57
C PHE A 59 3.97 -13.35 4.70
N GLN A 60 4.41 -13.86 3.56
CA GLN A 60 5.39 -14.93 3.46
C GLN A 60 6.52 -14.47 2.54
N CYS A 61 7.75 -14.59 3.02
CA CYS A 61 8.94 -14.37 2.21
C CYS A 61 9.37 -15.67 1.56
N ILE A 62 9.43 -15.66 0.24
CA ILE A 62 9.88 -16.79 -0.57
C ILE A 62 11.32 -16.49 -0.99
N CYS A 63 12.26 -17.28 -0.51
CA CYS A 63 13.65 -17.20 -0.91
C CYS A 63 13.82 -17.77 -2.34
N PRO A 64 14.71 -17.20 -3.17
CA PRO A 64 15.07 -17.76 -4.47
C PRO A 64 15.80 -19.10 -4.35
#